data_AF-A0A432SVP0-F1
#
_entry.id   AF-A0A432SVP0-F1
#
_cell.length_a   1.000
_cell.length_b   1.000
_cell.length_c   1.000
_cell.angle_alpha   90.00
_cell.angle_beta   90.00
_cell.angle_gamma   90.00
#
_symmetry.space_group_name_H-M   'P 1'
#
loop_
_entity.id
_entity.type
_entity.pdbx_description
1 polymer ?
#
loop_
_entity_poly.entity_id
_entity_poly.type
_entity_poly.pdbx_seq_one_letter_code
_entity_poly.pdbx_strand_id
1 'polypeptide(L)'
;MRVCISLCLGLFFHATLLQAQSLDFATVHAMPKSVEKDYYIWRFLSRPQTTAIQARKIILETSHLNKKLRVAYKRKTKANPPFACKTQDITPDYIWKNRSAANKYFKQGLALLRANNPKLAANYFDASRKYYQKRYEKDKALFWLYLSTHNKTYLKYLQKSYSVNIYTLLAEDAIDGTYPKTITEQFRKKHLTGFDPKNPIIWATIKQRMRQSSNKQIDHMANYYAAQDSIGIYTYLKAEASEHTKSYFPMPYRDAMRNMSASRQALIYAIARQESRFVPASVSRSFALGMMQFMPFLIKDIAKKKGYNMDLDEMFNPYRAIEFADYHLNYLNKYLYHPLFVAYAYNAGIGFTKRYLQNSSHFRRGPYEPYMSIETMKNAEAREYGKKVLANYVIYLNKLGVSTRITPLIEVLATPSQTDAFRK
;
A
#
# COMPACT_ATOMS: atom_id res chain seq x y z
N MET A 1 46.75 -17.26 -55.68
CA MET A 1 45.40 -17.35 -55.06
C MET A 1 45.56 -17.40 -53.55
N ARG A 2 45.33 -16.28 -52.85
CA ARG A 2 45.18 -16.21 -51.39
C ARG A 2 43.73 -15.85 -51.13
N VAL A 3 42.97 -16.72 -50.47
CA VAL A 3 41.58 -16.47 -50.08
C VAL A 3 41.58 -16.21 -48.57
N CYS A 4 41.31 -14.96 -48.19
CA CYS A 4 40.94 -14.57 -46.83
C CYS A 4 39.51 -15.04 -46.56
N ILE A 5 39.30 -15.83 -45.50
CA ILE A 5 37.97 -16.10 -44.95
C ILE A 5 37.93 -15.48 -43.55
N SER A 6 37.28 -14.32 -43.45
CA SER A 6 36.92 -13.71 -42.17
C SER A 6 35.73 -14.46 -41.57
N LEU A 7 35.94 -15.13 -40.44
CA LEU A 7 34.85 -15.67 -39.61
C LEU A 7 34.23 -14.53 -38.80
N CYS A 8 33.05 -14.06 -39.22
CA CYS A 8 32.19 -13.19 -38.42
C CYS A 8 31.28 -14.08 -37.56
N LEU A 9 31.62 -14.28 -36.27
CA LEU A 9 30.69 -14.87 -35.31
C LEU A 9 29.61 -13.83 -34.93
N GLY A 10 28.46 -13.91 -35.60
CA GLY A 10 27.26 -13.19 -35.19
C GLY A 10 26.63 -13.82 -33.95
N LEU A 11 26.69 -13.11 -32.83
CA LEU A 11 25.90 -13.41 -31.63
C LEU A 11 24.42 -13.17 -31.93
N PHE A 12 23.67 -14.24 -32.18
CA PHE A 12 22.21 -14.20 -32.27
C PHE A 12 21.61 -13.98 -30.87
N PHE A 13 21.31 -12.72 -30.55
CA PHE A 13 20.36 -12.40 -29.48
C PHE A 13 18.97 -12.95 -29.86
N HIS A 14 18.59 -14.08 -29.28
CA HIS A 14 17.20 -14.54 -29.29
C HIS A 14 16.36 -13.61 -28.39
N ALA A 15 15.89 -12.51 -28.97
CA ALA A 15 14.80 -11.74 -28.40
C ALA A 15 13.53 -12.57 -28.55
N THR A 16 13.11 -13.25 -27.47
CA THR A 16 11.76 -13.82 -27.39
C THR A 16 10.75 -12.68 -27.49
N LEU A 17 10.17 -12.51 -28.69
CA LEU A 17 9.00 -11.69 -28.95
C LEU A 17 7.83 -12.26 -28.16
N LEU A 18 7.63 -11.75 -26.94
CA LEU A 18 6.34 -11.82 -26.27
C LEU A 18 5.33 -11.11 -27.16
N GLN A 19 4.42 -11.88 -27.75
CA GLN A 19 3.31 -11.38 -28.54
C GLN A 19 2.48 -10.46 -27.62
N ALA A 20 2.69 -9.15 -27.75
CA ALA A 20 1.90 -8.15 -27.04
C ALA A 20 0.44 -8.33 -27.47
N GLN A 21 -0.41 -8.77 -26.55
CA GLN A 21 -1.84 -8.85 -26.78
C GLN A 21 -2.31 -7.51 -27.37
N SER A 22 -2.88 -7.53 -28.57
CA SER A 22 -3.26 -6.31 -29.27
C SER A 22 -4.28 -5.56 -28.42
N LEU A 23 -3.88 -4.42 -27.84
CA LEU A 23 -4.78 -3.59 -27.04
C LEU A 23 -5.75 -2.80 -27.94
N ASP A 24 -6.57 -3.51 -28.72
CA ASP A 24 -7.57 -2.92 -29.62
C ASP A 24 -8.90 -2.66 -28.91
N PHE A 25 -9.83 -2.03 -29.64
CA PHE A 25 -11.14 -1.66 -29.09
C PHE A 25 -11.92 -2.89 -28.64
N ALA A 26 -11.98 -3.95 -29.45
CA ALA A 26 -12.75 -5.15 -29.16
C ALA A 26 -12.25 -5.85 -27.90
N THR A 27 -10.93 -5.94 -27.76
CA THR A 27 -10.26 -6.55 -26.60
C THR A 27 -10.58 -5.78 -25.31
N VAL A 28 -10.47 -4.45 -25.33
CA VAL A 28 -10.78 -3.63 -24.12
C VAL A 28 -12.28 -3.63 -23.83
N HIS A 29 -13.13 -3.59 -24.86
CA HIS A 29 -14.58 -3.63 -24.73
C HIS A 29 -15.06 -4.91 -24.01
N ALA A 30 -14.50 -6.06 -24.38
CA ALA A 30 -14.84 -7.36 -23.78
C ALA A 30 -14.44 -7.51 -22.30
N MET A 31 -13.59 -6.64 -21.77
CA MET A 31 -13.17 -6.70 -20.36
C MET A 31 -14.35 -6.40 -19.41
N PRO A 32 -14.41 -7.04 -18.22
CA PRO A 32 -15.41 -6.75 -17.21
C PRO A 32 -15.21 -5.35 -16.60
N LYS A 33 -16.31 -4.63 -16.33
CA LYS A 33 -16.27 -3.29 -15.74
C LYS A 33 -15.55 -3.30 -14.39
N SER A 34 -14.41 -2.61 -14.32
CA SER A 34 -13.47 -2.68 -13.19
C SER A 34 -12.45 -1.54 -13.26
N VAL A 35 -11.70 -1.34 -12.17
CA VAL A 35 -10.56 -0.41 -12.14
C VAL A 35 -9.43 -0.90 -13.06
N GLU A 36 -9.27 -2.22 -13.18
CA GLU A 36 -8.33 -2.85 -14.11
C GLU A 36 -8.71 -2.57 -15.57
N LYS A 37 -10.00 -2.67 -15.93
CA LYS A 37 -10.50 -2.21 -17.23
C LYS A 37 -10.25 -0.72 -17.44
N ASP A 38 -10.47 0.12 -16.44
CA ASP A 38 -10.20 1.57 -16.54
C ASP A 38 -8.74 1.87 -16.89
N TYR A 39 -7.80 1.08 -16.35
CA TYR A 39 -6.39 1.17 -16.70
C TYR A 39 -6.16 0.82 -18.18
N TYR A 40 -6.76 -0.26 -18.67
CA TYR A 40 -6.65 -0.64 -20.08
C TYR A 40 -7.37 0.34 -21.02
N ILE A 41 -8.47 0.95 -20.61
CA ILE A 41 -9.10 2.07 -21.33
C ILE A 41 -8.12 3.24 -21.41
N TRP A 42 -7.45 3.60 -20.32
CA TRP A 42 -6.45 4.66 -20.33
C TRP A 42 -5.26 4.33 -21.24
N ARG A 43 -4.75 3.08 -21.20
CA ARG A 43 -3.70 2.59 -22.10
C ARG A 43 -4.16 2.70 -23.56
N PHE A 44 -5.38 2.27 -23.87
CA PHE A 44 -5.98 2.34 -25.20
C PHE A 44 -6.09 3.78 -25.69
N LEU A 45 -6.73 4.68 -24.92
CA LEU A 45 -6.82 6.11 -25.24
C LEU A 45 -5.45 6.80 -25.39
N SER A 46 -4.40 6.22 -24.79
CA SER A 46 -3.05 6.76 -24.87
C SER A 46 -2.33 6.42 -26.18
N ARG A 47 -2.84 5.46 -26.95
CA ARG A 47 -2.26 4.99 -28.22
C ARG A 47 -2.49 6.01 -29.35
N PRO A 48 -1.51 6.28 -30.24
CA PRO A 48 -1.69 7.17 -31.40
C PRO A 48 -2.88 6.81 -32.30
N GLN A 49 -3.05 5.53 -32.62
CA GLN A 49 -4.07 4.98 -33.52
C GLN A 49 -5.52 5.06 -33.01
N THR A 50 -5.75 5.29 -31.72
CA THR A 50 -7.13 5.34 -31.19
C THR A 50 -7.86 6.56 -31.75
N THR A 51 -8.99 6.31 -32.42
CA THR A 51 -9.80 7.34 -33.06
C THR A 51 -10.69 8.08 -32.06
N ALA A 52 -11.16 9.27 -32.41
CA ALA A 52 -12.10 10.02 -31.59
C ALA A 52 -13.43 9.25 -31.39
N ILE A 53 -13.90 8.51 -32.40
CA ILE A 53 -15.12 7.69 -32.33
C ILE A 53 -14.94 6.56 -31.30
N GLN A 54 -13.83 5.82 -31.39
CA GLN A 54 -13.51 4.77 -30.41
C GLN A 54 -13.39 5.35 -28.99
N ALA A 55 -12.75 6.51 -28.85
CA ALA A 55 -12.62 7.19 -27.56
C ALA A 55 -13.97 7.60 -26.95
N ARG A 56 -14.91 8.11 -27.77
CA ARG A 56 -16.27 8.45 -27.35
C ARG A 56 -17.06 7.24 -26.86
N LYS A 57 -16.90 6.08 -27.51
CA LYS A 57 -17.57 4.83 -27.12
C LYS A 57 -16.98 4.27 -25.82
N ILE A 58 -15.67 4.02 -25.80
CA ILE A 58 -15.05 3.24 -24.73
C ILE A 58 -15.05 3.96 -23.37
N ILE A 59 -15.06 5.30 -23.34
CA ILE A 59 -15.02 6.04 -22.07
C ILE A 59 -16.28 5.81 -21.21
N LEU A 60 -17.41 5.50 -21.85
CA LEU A 60 -18.69 5.21 -21.18
C LEU A 60 -18.63 3.94 -20.33
N GLU A 61 -17.69 3.05 -20.63
CA GLU A 61 -17.51 1.77 -19.94
C GLU A 61 -16.67 1.90 -18.67
N THR A 62 -16.13 3.09 -18.39
CA THR A 62 -15.29 3.31 -17.20
C THR A 62 -16.06 3.11 -15.90
N SER A 63 -15.41 2.49 -14.91
CA SER A 63 -15.95 2.38 -13.54
C SER A 63 -15.67 3.63 -12.73
N HIS A 64 -14.50 4.26 -12.91
CA HIS A 64 -14.08 5.47 -12.21
C HIS A 64 -13.35 6.42 -13.17
N LEU A 65 -13.97 7.57 -13.46
CA LEU A 65 -13.42 8.56 -14.38
C LEU A 65 -12.37 9.48 -13.71
N ASN A 66 -11.14 8.98 -13.57
CA ASN A 66 -10.01 9.69 -12.97
C ASN A 66 -9.41 10.79 -13.89
N LYS A 67 -8.47 11.59 -13.36
CA LYS A 67 -7.81 12.68 -14.11
C LYS A 67 -7.07 12.17 -15.36
N LYS A 68 -6.40 11.01 -15.30
CA LYS A 68 -5.63 10.45 -16.42
C LYS A 68 -6.56 10.07 -17.59
N LEU A 69 -7.70 9.45 -17.30
CA LEU A 69 -8.72 9.12 -18.29
C LEU A 69 -9.29 10.40 -18.93
N ARG A 70 -9.65 11.40 -18.12
CA ARG A 70 -10.17 12.70 -18.62
C ARG A 70 -9.20 13.37 -19.58
N VAL A 71 -7.90 13.39 -19.23
CA VAL A 71 -6.85 13.98 -20.08
C VAL A 71 -6.65 13.18 -21.36
N ALA A 72 -6.56 11.85 -21.27
CA ALA A 72 -6.39 10.99 -22.44
C ALA A 72 -7.58 11.11 -23.40
N TYR A 73 -8.80 11.12 -22.87
CA TYR A 73 -10.02 11.36 -23.64
C TYR A 73 -10.01 12.72 -24.33
N LYS A 74 -9.77 13.82 -23.58
CA LYS A 74 -9.76 15.18 -24.14
C LYS A 74 -8.73 15.34 -25.25
N ARG A 75 -7.57 14.69 -25.13
CA ARG A 75 -6.55 14.69 -26.19
C ARG A 75 -7.06 14.06 -27.49
N LYS A 76 -7.91 13.03 -27.39
CA LYS A 76 -8.47 12.30 -28.55
C LYS A 76 -9.69 12.96 -29.17
N THR A 77 -10.55 13.57 -28.35
CA THR A 77 -11.87 14.06 -28.81
C THR A 77 -11.97 15.58 -28.87
N LYS A 78 -11.00 16.29 -28.29
CA LYS A 78 -11.03 17.74 -28.02
C LYS A 78 -12.19 18.19 -27.12
N ALA A 79 -12.92 17.25 -26.52
CA ALA A 79 -14.07 17.49 -25.65
C ALA A 79 -13.82 16.97 -24.23
N ASN A 80 -14.60 17.46 -23.27
CA ASN A 80 -14.66 16.83 -21.95
C ASN A 80 -15.46 15.52 -22.05
N PRO A 81 -15.08 14.48 -21.27
CA PRO A 81 -15.88 13.26 -21.22
C PRO A 81 -17.26 13.56 -20.63
N PRO A 82 -18.30 12.82 -21.04
CA PRO A 82 -19.63 12.97 -20.46
C PRO A 82 -19.57 12.79 -18.94
N PHE A 83 -20.41 13.52 -18.21
CA PHE A 83 -20.48 13.39 -16.77
C PHE A 83 -20.84 11.95 -16.41
N ALA A 84 -19.89 11.23 -15.83
CA ALA A 84 -20.22 9.98 -15.17
C ALA A 84 -21.12 10.32 -13.98
N CYS A 85 -22.33 9.76 -13.93
CA CYS A 85 -23.14 9.76 -12.73
C CYS A 85 -22.25 9.24 -11.59
N LYS A 86 -22.09 10.02 -10.52
CA LYS A 86 -21.30 9.58 -9.37
C LYS A 86 -21.98 8.32 -8.86
N THR A 87 -21.34 7.17 -8.96
CA THR A 87 -21.71 6.03 -8.13
C THR A 87 -21.56 6.52 -6.69
N GLN A 88 -22.67 6.78 -6.01
CA GLN A 88 -22.68 7.09 -4.59
C GLN A 88 -21.95 5.96 -3.90
N ASP A 89 -20.86 6.26 -3.19
CA ASP A 89 -20.28 5.31 -2.24
C ASP A 89 -21.40 5.03 -1.22
N ILE A 90 -21.95 3.80 -1.26
CA ILE A 90 -22.99 3.34 -0.35
C ILE A 90 -22.32 3.01 1.00
N THR A 91 -21.60 3.97 1.58
CA THR A 91 -21.37 3.94 3.03
C THR A 91 -22.60 4.54 3.67
N PRO A 92 -23.35 3.79 4.49
CA PRO A 92 -24.48 4.35 5.23
C PRO A 92 -24.07 5.67 5.89
N ASP A 93 -24.87 6.72 5.68
CA ASP A 93 -24.56 8.10 6.03
C ASP A 93 -24.14 8.25 7.52
N TYR A 94 -24.73 7.43 8.41
CA TYR A 94 -24.38 7.39 9.82
C TYR A 94 -22.92 6.95 10.10
N ILE A 95 -22.35 6.05 9.30
CA ILE A 95 -20.96 5.57 9.48
C ILE A 95 -19.98 6.72 9.25
N TRP A 96 -20.19 7.49 8.18
CA TRP A 96 -19.37 8.66 7.88
C TRP A 96 -19.55 9.75 8.93
N LYS A 97 -20.79 10.05 9.34
CA LYS A 97 -21.09 11.03 10.39
C LYS A 97 -20.41 10.66 11.71
N ASN A 98 -20.51 9.41 12.16
CA ASN A 98 -19.88 8.93 13.39
C ASN A 98 -18.36 9.05 13.34
N ARG A 99 -17.74 8.64 12.23
CA ARG A 99 -16.29 8.74 12.07
C ARG A 99 -15.82 10.20 12.03
N SER A 100 -16.58 11.09 11.39
CA SER A 100 -16.30 12.53 11.37
C SER A 100 -16.34 13.13 12.78
N ALA A 101 -17.40 12.82 13.55
CA ALA A 101 -17.53 13.23 14.94
C ALA A 101 -16.38 12.69 15.81
N ALA A 102 -16.05 11.40 15.69
CA ALA A 102 -14.91 10.79 16.39
C ALA A 102 -13.59 11.52 16.10
N ASN A 103 -13.32 11.85 14.84
CA ASN A 103 -12.13 12.60 14.44
C ASN A 103 -12.10 14.02 15.00
N LYS A 104 -13.27 14.69 15.13
CA LYS A 104 -13.37 16.01 15.77
C LYS A 104 -12.99 15.91 17.25
N TYR A 105 -13.57 14.95 17.99
CA TYR A 105 -13.22 14.72 19.39
C TYR A 105 -11.74 14.37 19.57
N PHE A 106 -11.22 13.48 18.73
CA PHE A 106 -9.81 13.08 18.79
C PHE A 106 -8.86 14.26 18.59
N LYS A 107 -9.14 15.12 17.59
CA LYS A 107 -8.36 16.35 17.36
C LYS A 107 -8.43 17.31 18.55
N GLN A 108 -9.59 17.46 19.18
CA GLN A 108 -9.75 18.29 20.37
C GLN A 108 -8.93 17.74 21.55
N GLY A 109 -8.91 16.42 21.75
CA GLY A 109 -8.06 15.76 22.73
C GLY A 109 -6.57 16.06 22.51
N LEU A 110 -6.08 15.96 21.27
CA LEU A 110 -4.69 16.32 20.94
C LEU A 110 -4.38 17.80 21.24
N ALA A 111 -5.30 18.71 20.90
CA ALA A 111 -5.13 20.14 21.18
C ALA A 111 -5.04 20.43 22.68
N LEU A 112 -5.87 19.77 23.49
CA LEU A 112 -5.86 19.90 24.94
C LEU A 112 -4.59 19.32 25.58
N LEU A 113 -4.05 18.22 25.06
CA LEU A 113 -2.74 17.72 25.53
C LEU A 113 -1.60 18.71 25.25
N ARG A 114 -1.60 19.34 24.07
CA ARG A 114 -0.64 20.41 23.77
C ARG A 114 -0.78 21.63 24.69
N ALA A 115 -2.01 21.92 25.13
CA ALA A 115 -2.30 22.95 26.11
C ALA A 115 -2.12 22.48 27.57
N ASN A 116 -1.44 21.35 27.80
CA ASN A 116 -1.18 20.76 29.12
C ASN A 116 -2.44 20.51 29.97
N ASN A 117 -3.55 20.11 29.32
CA ASN A 117 -4.81 19.76 29.98
C ASN A 117 -5.16 18.26 29.77
N PRO A 118 -4.41 17.34 30.40
CA PRO A 118 -4.53 15.90 30.15
C PRO A 118 -5.86 15.31 30.62
N LYS A 119 -6.42 15.81 31.73
CA LYS A 119 -7.71 15.33 32.25
C LYS A 119 -8.86 15.62 31.28
N LEU A 120 -8.94 16.86 30.76
CA LEU A 120 -9.97 17.20 29.78
C LEU A 120 -9.72 16.48 28.45
N ALA A 121 -8.45 16.35 28.02
CA ALA A 121 -8.10 15.60 26.83
C ALA A 121 -8.59 14.14 26.89
N ALA A 122 -8.46 13.49 28.04
CA ALA A 122 -8.93 12.12 28.26
C ALA A 122 -10.43 11.98 27.99
N ASN A 123 -11.26 12.94 28.41
CA ASN A 123 -12.71 12.93 28.12
C ASN A 123 -12.99 12.94 26.62
N TYR A 124 -12.23 13.73 25.86
CA TYR A 124 -12.34 13.82 24.41
C TYR A 124 -11.86 12.54 23.69
N PHE A 125 -10.77 11.92 24.17
CA PHE A 125 -10.35 10.64 23.63
C PHE A 125 -11.35 9.53 23.92
N ASP A 126 -11.96 9.50 25.12
CA ASP A 126 -13.01 8.53 25.44
C ASP A 126 -14.26 8.74 24.58
N ALA A 127 -14.67 9.99 24.34
CA ALA A 127 -15.73 10.30 23.38
C ALA A 127 -15.37 9.78 21.98
N SER A 128 -14.16 10.07 21.48
CA SER A 128 -13.74 9.57 20.16
C SER A 128 -13.79 8.03 20.06
N ARG A 129 -13.35 7.32 21.11
CA ARG A 129 -13.35 5.86 21.21
C ARG A 129 -14.76 5.27 21.11
N LYS A 130 -15.76 5.92 21.71
CA LYS A 130 -17.17 5.51 21.67
C LYS A 130 -17.77 5.64 20.26
N TYR A 131 -17.39 6.67 19.51
CA TYR A 131 -17.89 6.92 18.15
C TYR A 131 -17.16 6.12 17.06
N TYR A 132 -15.88 5.81 17.24
CA TYR A 132 -15.14 5.00 16.27
C TYR A 132 -15.76 3.61 16.13
N GLN A 133 -15.91 3.13 14.91
CA GLN A 133 -16.42 1.78 14.63
C GLN A 133 -15.27 0.80 14.36
N LYS A 134 -14.24 1.23 13.63
CA LYS A 134 -13.10 0.38 13.27
C LYS A 134 -12.20 0.16 14.49
N ARG A 135 -11.82 -1.11 14.71
CA ARG A 135 -10.95 -1.50 15.83
C ARG A 135 -9.66 -0.68 15.90
N TYR A 136 -8.95 -0.53 14.79
CA TYR A 136 -7.73 0.30 14.72
C TYR A 136 -7.91 1.75 15.23
N GLU A 137 -9.06 2.37 14.96
CA GLU A 137 -9.32 3.75 15.41
C GLU A 137 -9.68 3.79 16.91
N LYS A 138 -10.34 2.75 17.42
CA LYS A 138 -10.53 2.56 18.87
C LYS A 138 -9.21 2.34 19.59
N ASP A 139 -8.32 1.53 19.04
CA ASP A 139 -6.99 1.25 19.60
C ASP A 139 -6.15 2.53 19.68
N LYS A 140 -6.17 3.34 18.62
CA LYS A 140 -5.59 4.69 18.64
C LYS A 140 -6.11 5.52 19.81
N ALA A 141 -7.44 5.62 19.98
CA ALA A 141 -8.02 6.39 21.06
C ALA A 141 -7.67 5.83 22.46
N LEU A 142 -7.61 4.51 22.60
CA LEU A 142 -7.18 3.83 23.83
C LEU A 142 -5.72 4.15 24.20
N PHE A 143 -4.82 4.17 23.22
CA PHE A 143 -3.43 4.52 23.47
C PHE A 143 -3.28 5.98 23.90
N TRP A 144 -4.02 6.90 23.28
CA TRP A 144 -4.03 8.30 23.71
C TRP A 144 -4.68 8.52 25.08
N LEU A 145 -5.69 7.73 25.44
CA LEU A 145 -6.22 7.66 26.80
C LEU A 145 -5.16 7.21 27.81
N TYR A 146 -4.37 6.19 27.46
CA TYR A 146 -3.23 5.77 28.28
C TYR A 146 -2.22 6.91 28.44
N LEU A 147 -1.80 7.56 27.35
CA LEU A 147 -0.85 8.67 27.42
C LEU A 147 -1.38 9.84 28.25
N SER A 148 -2.68 10.16 28.17
CA SER A 148 -3.26 11.29 28.90
C SER A 148 -3.55 11.02 30.38
N THR A 149 -3.72 9.75 30.78
CA THR A 149 -4.16 9.40 32.15
C THR A 149 -3.14 8.58 32.94
N HIS A 150 -2.15 7.99 32.25
CA HIS A 150 -1.27 6.94 32.76
C HIS A 150 -1.99 5.71 33.33
N ASN A 151 -3.30 5.54 33.06
CA ASN A 151 -4.06 4.40 33.52
C ASN A 151 -3.75 3.15 32.68
N LYS A 152 -3.01 2.21 33.26
CA LYS A 152 -2.60 0.95 32.61
C LYS A 152 -3.78 0.04 32.19
N THR A 153 -5.00 0.29 32.66
CA THR A 153 -6.20 -0.44 32.20
C THR A 153 -6.40 -0.30 30.69
N TYR A 154 -6.07 0.85 30.10
CA TYR A 154 -6.18 1.04 28.65
C TYR A 154 -5.18 0.17 27.87
N LEU A 155 -4.00 -0.12 28.43
CA LEU A 155 -3.06 -1.09 27.86
C LEU A 155 -3.68 -2.49 27.83
N LYS A 156 -4.33 -2.91 28.92
CA LYS A 156 -5.05 -4.20 28.98
C LYS A 156 -6.16 -4.31 27.92
N TYR A 157 -6.82 -3.20 27.58
CA TYR A 157 -7.79 -3.20 26.47
C TYR A 157 -7.13 -3.32 25.10
N LEU A 158 -5.94 -2.72 24.92
CA LEU A 158 -5.16 -2.85 23.69
C LEU A 158 -4.66 -4.28 23.47
N GLN A 159 -4.21 -4.98 24.51
CA GLN A 159 -3.78 -6.38 24.42
C GLN A 159 -4.90 -7.32 23.94
N LYS A 160 -6.17 -6.96 24.19
CA LYS A 160 -7.35 -7.72 23.73
C LYS A 160 -7.76 -7.40 22.29
N SER A 161 -7.07 -6.47 21.62
CA SER A 161 -7.38 -6.12 20.24
C SER A 161 -6.95 -7.22 19.28
N TYR A 162 -7.81 -7.56 18.32
CA TYR A 162 -7.45 -8.44 17.20
C TYR A 162 -6.61 -7.73 16.13
N SER A 163 -6.45 -6.40 16.23
CA SER A 163 -5.77 -5.60 15.22
C SER A 163 -4.27 -5.50 15.50
N VAL A 164 -3.46 -5.88 14.51
CA VAL A 164 -2.02 -5.63 14.54
C VAL A 164 -1.74 -4.22 14.02
N ASN A 165 -1.33 -3.32 14.91
CA ASN A 165 -1.06 -1.92 14.60
C ASN A 165 -0.03 -1.33 15.58
N ILE A 166 0.44 -0.11 15.33
CA ILE A 166 1.49 0.50 16.17
C ILE A 166 1.08 0.62 17.64
N TYR A 167 -0.20 0.87 17.92
CA TYR A 167 -0.69 1.11 19.27
C TYR A 167 -0.77 -0.18 20.08
N THR A 168 -1.15 -1.30 19.44
CA THR A 168 -1.12 -2.62 20.08
C THR A 168 0.31 -3.10 20.30
N LEU A 169 1.23 -2.84 19.36
CA LEU A 169 2.65 -3.12 19.56
C LEU A 169 3.26 -2.27 20.70
N LEU A 170 2.98 -0.97 20.74
CA LEU A 170 3.42 -0.06 21.81
C LEU A 170 2.86 -0.48 23.18
N ALA A 171 1.62 -0.96 23.22
CA ALA A 171 1.01 -1.43 24.47
C ALA A 171 1.71 -2.69 25.00
N GLU A 172 2.08 -3.62 24.12
CA GLU A 172 2.86 -4.81 24.51
C GLU A 172 4.28 -4.41 24.94
N ASP A 173 4.93 -3.45 24.28
CA ASP A 173 6.24 -2.93 24.72
C ASP A 173 6.17 -2.33 26.13
N ALA A 174 5.12 -1.57 26.45
CA ALA A 174 4.96 -0.87 27.73
C ALA A 174 4.76 -1.79 28.96
N ILE A 175 4.49 -3.07 28.73
CA ILE A 175 4.25 -4.09 29.78
C ILE A 175 5.11 -5.33 29.58
N ASP A 176 6.12 -5.24 28.72
CA ASP A 176 6.99 -6.36 28.32
C ASP A 176 6.23 -7.62 27.85
N GLY A 177 5.13 -7.39 27.13
CA GLY A 177 4.26 -8.42 26.58
C GLY A 177 4.66 -8.89 25.17
N THR A 178 3.96 -9.91 24.69
CA THR A 178 4.20 -10.54 23.39
C THR A 178 3.35 -9.89 22.30
N TYR A 179 3.94 -9.66 21.12
CA TYR A 179 3.21 -9.06 20.01
C TYR A 179 2.02 -9.90 19.53
N PRO A 180 0.95 -9.24 19.02
CA PRO A 180 -0.25 -9.91 18.56
C PRO A 180 0.05 -11.03 17.55
N LYS A 181 -0.67 -12.15 17.68
CA LYS A 181 -0.52 -13.29 16.77
C LYS A 181 -0.82 -12.89 15.32
N THR A 182 -0.01 -13.40 14.41
CA THR A 182 -0.14 -13.18 12.96
C THR A 182 -0.08 -14.51 12.22
N ILE A 183 -0.75 -14.59 11.08
CA ILE A 183 -0.83 -15.80 10.26
C ILE A 183 0.17 -15.69 9.11
N THR A 184 1.04 -16.68 8.96
CA THR A 184 1.98 -16.79 7.83
C THR A 184 1.86 -18.18 7.25
N GLU A 185 1.09 -18.31 6.17
CA GLU A 185 0.92 -19.58 5.47
C GLU A 185 2.15 -19.92 4.65
N GLN A 186 2.43 -21.22 4.55
CA GLN A 186 3.42 -21.77 3.63
C GLN A 186 2.77 -22.86 2.79
N PHE A 187 2.89 -22.72 1.47
CA PHE A 187 2.34 -23.70 0.53
C PHE A 187 3.48 -24.52 -0.09
N ARG A 188 3.30 -25.84 -0.16
CA ARG A 188 4.19 -26.72 -0.93
C ARG A 188 4.05 -26.47 -2.43
N LYS A 189 2.82 -26.19 -2.88
CA LYS A 189 2.50 -25.88 -4.28
C LYS A 189 3.09 -24.53 -4.67
N LYS A 190 4.09 -24.54 -5.56
CA LYS A 190 4.73 -23.31 -6.08
C LYS A 190 3.81 -22.55 -7.02
N HIS A 191 3.20 -23.25 -7.96
CA HIS A 191 2.40 -22.68 -9.05
C HIS A 191 0.99 -23.23 -9.12
N LEU A 192 0.01 -22.36 -9.40
CA LEU A 192 -1.35 -22.76 -9.71
C LEU A 192 -1.52 -22.99 -11.22
N THR A 193 -1.62 -24.25 -11.63
CA THR A 193 -1.82 -24.64 -13.04
C THR A 193 -3.03 -23.95 -13.66
N GLY A 194 -2.86 -23.40 -14.86
CA GLY A 194 -3.93 -22.73 -15.61
C GLY A 194 -4.33 -21.35 -15.07
N PHE A 195 -3.56 -20.79 -14.12
CA PHE A 195 -3.84 -19.50 -13.51
C PHE A 195 -2.66 -18.55 -13.65
N ASP A 196 -2.91 -17.34 -14.14
CA ASP A 196 -1.91 -16.27 -14.17
C ASP A 196 -2.20 -15.23 -13.07
N PRO A 197 -1.45 -15.23 -11.94
CA PRO A 197 -1.64 -14.27 -10.86
C PRO A 197 -1.27 -12.83 -11.24
N LYS A 198 -0.66 -12.62 -12.41
CA LYS A 198 -0.21 -11.33 -12.93
C LYS A 198 -1.26 -10.66 -13.83
N ASN A 199 -2.31 -11.37 -14.22
CA ASN A 199 -3.33 -10.85 -15.13
C ASN A 199 -4.37 -9.98 -14.38
N PRO A 200 -4.45 -8.66 -14.65
CA PRO A 200 -5.38 -7.77 -13.94
C PRO A 200 -6.85 -8.07 -14.23
N ILE A 201 -7.18 -8.58 -15.41
CA ILE A 201 -8.56 -8.92 -15.75
C ILE A 201 -9.03 -10.16 -14.99
N ILE A 202 -8.16 -11.16 -14.80
CA ILE A 202 -8.45 -12.28 -13.90
C ILE A 202 -8.70 -11.77 -12.48
N TRP A 203 -7.85 -10.87 -11.97
CA TRP A 203 -8.05 -10.26 -10.65
C TRP A 203 -9.38 -9.48 -10.53
N ALA A 204 -9.76 -8.75 -11.57
CA ALA A 204 -11.05 -8.06 -11.63
C ALA A 204 -12.23 -9.03 -11.49
N THR A 205 -12.19 -10.16 -12.21
CA THR A 205 -13.21 -11.22 -12.14
C THR A 205 -13.29 -11.83 -10.74
N ILE A 206 -12.15 -12.07 -10.08
CA ILE A 206 -12.12 -12.57 -8.69
C ILE A 206 -12.81 -11.61 -7.74
N LYS A 207 -12.51 -10.30 -7.82
CA LYS A 207 -13.15 -9.29 -6.98
C LYS A 207 -14.65 -9.18 -7.22
N GLN A 208 -15.11 -9.29 -8.47
CA GLN A 208 -16.54 -9.28 -8.79
C GLN A 208 -17.26 -10.46 -8.13
N ARG A 209 -16.72 -11.68 -8.28
CA ARG A 209 -17.27 -12.87 -7.64
C ARG A 209 -17.27 -12.77 -6.12
N MET A 210 -16.17 -12.27 -5.53
CA MET A 210 -16.05 -12.04 -4.10
C MET A 210 -17.14 -11.10 -3.56
N ARG A 211 -17.42 -9.99 -4.25
CA ARG A 211 -18.48 -9.03 -3.86
C ARG A 211 -19.89 -9.61 -3.87
N GLN A 212 -20.10 -10.72 -4.59
CA GLN A 212 -21.38 -11.42 -4.69
C GLN A 212 -21.43 -12.66 -3.78
N SER A 213 -20.42 -12.88 -2.96
CA SER A 213 -20.25 -14.08 -2.14
C SER A 213 -20.37 -13.76 -0.65
N SER A 214 -20.97 -14.68 0.11
CA SER A 214 -20.91 -14.68 1.58
C SER A 214 -19.50 -14.93 2.10
N ASN A 215 -19.22 -14.56 3.35
CA ASN A 215 -17.92 -14.80 4.01
C ASN A 215 -17.46 -16.27 3.92
N LYS A 216 -18.38 -17.24 4.08
CA LYS A 216 -18.07 -18.68 3.95
C LYS A 216 -17.69 -19.07 2.51
N GLN A 217 -18.38 -18.51 1.52
CA GLN A 217 -18.05 -18.73 0.10
C GLN A 217 -16.70 -18.09 -0.26
N ILE A 218 -16.41 -16.89 0.25
CA ILE A 218 -15.10 -16.23 0.06
C ILE A 218 -13.98 -17.08 0.67
N ASP A 219 -14.19 -17.63 1.88
CA ASP A 219 -13.20 -18.50 2.53
C ASP A 219 -12.93 -19.78 1.70
N HIS A 220 -13.98 -20.42 1.20
CA HIS A 220 -13.87 -21.57 0.31
C HIS A 220 -13.17 -21.21 -1.01
N MET A 221 -13.52 -20.08 -1.62
CA MET A 221 -12.85 -19.56 -2.82
C MET A 221 -11.37 -19.31 -2.60
N ALA A 222 -10.97 -18.82 -1.42
CA ALA A 222 -9.57 -18.58 -1.10
C ALA A 222 -8.73 -19.85 -1.26
N ASN A 223 -9.25 -21.01 -0.85
CA ASN A 223 -8.52 -22.28 -0.89
C ASN A 223 -8.10 -22.71 -2.31
N TYR A 224 -8.84 -22.30 -3.35
CA TYR A 224 -8.43 -22.53 -4.74
C TYR A 224 -7.08 -21.87 -5.08
N TYR A 225 -6.79 -20.71 -4.47
CA TYR A 225 -5.58 -19.93 -4.66
C TYR A 225 -4.45 -20.29 -3.68
N ALA A 226 -4.52 -21.44 -3.01
CA ALA A 226 -3.50 -21.89 -2.05
C ALA A 226 -2.21 -22.37 -2.76
N ALA A 227 -1.45 -21.44 -3.32
CA ALA A 227 -0.13 -21.66 -3.93
C ALA A 227 0.82 -20.49 -3.65
N GLN A 228 2.13 -20.68 -3.80
CA GLN A 228 3.13 -19.64 -3.49
C GLN A 228 3.00 -18.40 -4.39
N ASP A 229 2.74 -18.59 -5.69
CA ASP A 229 2.60 -17.49 -6.65
C ASP A 229 1.26 -16.75 -6.57
N SER A 230 0.25 -17.33 -5.94
CA SER A 230 -1.08 -16.74 -5.72
C SER A 230 -1.40 -16.46 -4.25
N ILE A 231 -0.41 -16.56 -3.35
CA ILE A 231 -0.59 -16.33 -1.90
C ILE A 231 -1.12 -14.93 -1.55
N GLY A 232 -0.80 -13.92 -2.37
CA GLY A 232 -1.38 -12.57 -2.21
C GLY A 232 -2.90 -12.58 -2.39
N ILE A 233 -3.39 -13.30 -3.39
CA ILE A 233 -4.83 -13.48 -3.66
C ILE A 233 -5.47 -14.32 -2.56
N TYR A 234 -4.84 -15.44 -2.17
CA TYR A 234 -5.30 -16.28 -1.06
C TYR A 234 -5.48 -15.47 0.23
N THR A 235 -4.44 -14.76 0.65
CA THR A 235 -4.46 -14.02 1.93
C THR A 235 -5.38 -12.81 1.87
N TYR A 236 -5.55 -12.20 0.70
CA TYR A 236 -6.56 -11.17 0.47
C TYR A 236 -7.95 -11.73 0.75
N LEU A 237 -8.33 -12.83 0.09
CA LEU A 237 -9.66 -13.44 0.23
C LEU A 237 -9.89 -13.95 1.66
N LYS A 238 -8.89 -14.57 2.30
CA LYS A 238 -8.98 -14.99 3.70
C LYS A 238 -9.16 -13.83 4.67
N ALA A 239 -8.54 -12.68 4.38
CA ALA A 239 -8.73 -11.48 5.20
C ALA A 239 -10.17 -10.96 5.06
N GLU A 240 -10.69 -10.85 3.84
CA GLU A 240 -12.08 -10.43 3.55
C GLU A 240 -13.09 -11.38 4.19
N ALA A 241 -12.92 -12.69 4.03
CA ALA A 241 -13.79 -13.71 4.63
C ALA A 241 -13.85 -13.63 6.18
N SER A 242 -12.78 -13.16 6.81
CA SER A 242 -12.70 -12.94 8.26
C SER A 242 -13.13 -11.54 8.70
N GLU A 243 -13.61 -10.70 7.78
CA GLU A 243 -13.91 -9.28 8.02
C GLU A 243 -12.70 -8.53 8.61
N HIS A 244 -11.51 -8.91 8.17
CA HIS A 244 -10.21 -8.41 8.64
C HIS A 244 -9.94 -8.58 10.15
N THR A 245 -10.63 -9.52 10.82
CA THR A 245 -10.31 -9.89 12.21
C THR A 245 -9.05 -10.75 12.31
N LYS A 246 -8.69 -11.46 11.23
CA LYS A 246 -7.44 -12.22 11.12
C LYS A 246 -6.37 -11.43 10.38
N SER A 247 -5.13 -11.48 10.90
CA SER A 247 -4.00 -10.71 10.37
C SER A 247 -2.99 -11.58 9.64
N TYR A 248 -3.07 -11.59 8.30
CA TYR A 248 -2.15 -12.33 7.43
C TYR A 248 -0.90 -11.52 7.10
N PHE A 249 0.26 -12.20 7.16
CA PHE A 249 1.60 -11.69 6.90
C PHE A 249 2.39 -12.74 6.09
N PRO A 250 2.04 -12.96 4.82
CA PRO A 250 2.77 -13.90 3.97
C PRO A 250 4.15 -13.33 3.60
N MET A 251 5.07 -14.21 3.18
CA MET A 251 6.42 -13.86 2.73
C MET A 251 6.72 -14.48 1.34
N PRO A 252 5.99 -14.08 0.28
CA PRO A 252 6.25 -14.59 -1.08
C PRO A 252 7.56 -14.07 -1.66
N TYR A 253 8.02 -14.70 -2.75
CA TYR A 253 9.15 -14.23 -3.58
C TYR A 253 10.46 -14.00 -2.80
N ARG A 254 10.74 -14.85 -1.80
CA ARG A 254 11.95 -14.72 -0.95
C ARG A 254 13.24 -14.77 -1.77
N ASP A 255 13.24 -15.54 -2.85
CA ASP A 255 14.36 -15.71 -3.78
C ASP A 255 14.71 -14.43 -4.55
N ALA A 256 13.71 -13.57 -4.84
CA ALA A 256 13.90 -12.24 -5.40
C ALA A 256 14.67 -11.29 -4.47
N MET A 257 14.66 -11.57 -3.16
CA MET A 257 15.27 -10.74 -2.12
C MET A 257 16.41 -11.44 -1.37
N ARG A 258 16.88 -12.60 -1.86
CA ARG A 258 17.87 -13.45 -1.16
C ARG A 258 19.18 -12.74 -0.80
N ASN A 259 19.58 -11.74 -1.58
CA ASN A 259 20.82 -10.97 -1.38
C ASN A 259 20.59 -9.65 -0.62
N MET A 260 19.37 -9.39 -0.13
CA MET A 260 19.03 -8.18 0.62
C MET A 260 19.14 -8.44 2.12
N SER A 261 19.51 -7.41 2.90
CA SER A 261 19.49 -7.51 4.37
C SER A 261 18.08 -7.79 4.90
N ALA A 262 17.97 -8.39 6.08
CA ALA A 262 16.67 -8.65 6.72
C ALA A 262 15.83 -7.37 6.88
N SER A 263 16.45 -6.24 7.21
CA SER A 263 15.78 -4.94 7.27
C SER A 263 15.24 -4.48 5.91
N ARG A 264 16.00 -4.68 4.82
CA ARG A 264 15.51 -4.35 3.47
C ARG A 264 14.34 -5.26 3.07
N GLN A 265 14.45 -6.56 3.33
CA GLN A 265 13.37 -7.53 3.10
C GLN A 265 12.11 -7.15 3.88
N ALA A 266 12.24 -6.86 5.17
CA ALA A 266 11.13 -6.46 6.02
C ALA A 266 10.44 -5.19 5.52
N LEU A 267 11.20 -4.21 5.02
CA LEU A 267 10.63 -2.97 4.48
C LEU A 267 9.87 -3.21 3.16
N ILE A 268 10.42 -4.02 2.26
CA ILE A 268 9.72 -4.41 1.02
C ILE A 268 8.43 -5.17 1.36
N TYR A 269 8.50 -6.16 2.25
CA TYR A 269 7.31 -6.88 2.72
C TYR A 269 6.27 -5.94 3.37
N ALA A 270 6.72 -5.01 4.20
CA ALA A 270 5.85 -4.06 4.88
C ALA A 270 5.10 -3.14 3.92
N ILE A 271 5.79 -2.64 2.89
CA ILE A 271 5.24 -1.81 1.82
C ILE A 271 4.30 -2.65 0.94
N ALA A 272 4.75 -3.79 0.40
CA ALA A 272 3.94 -4.67 -0.45
C ALA A 272 2.64 -5.11 0.24
N ARG A 273 2.72 -5.44 1.54
CA ARG A 273 1.54 -5.75 2.35
C ARG A 273 0.58 -4.57 2.36
N GLN A 274 1.08 -3.36 2.60
CA GLN A 274 0.24 -2.17 2.71
C GLN A 274 -0.33 -1.70 1.36
N GLU A 275 0.43 -1.83 0.28
CA GLU A 275 0.09 -1.38 -1.06
C GLU A 275 -0.95 -2.28 -1.75
N SER A 276 -0.77 -3.60 -1.68
CA SER A 276 -1.52 -4.53 -2.53
C SER A 276 -1.93 -5.82 -1.85
N ARG A 277 -1.51 -6.05 -0.59
CA ARG A 277 -1.58 -7.36 0.05
C ARG A 277 -0.90 -8.45 -0.80
N PHE A 278 0.19 -8.09 -1.47
CA PHE A 278 0.98 -8.97 -2.35
C PHE A 278 0.28 -9.43 -3.63
N VAL A 279 -0.87 -8.86 -4.00
CA VAL A 279 -1.56 -9.21 -5.27
C VAL A 279 -0.73 -8.66 -6.44
N PRO A 280 -0.12 -9.52 -7.31
CA PRO A 280 0.73 -9.04 -8.39
C PRO A 280 -0.02 -8.18 -9.40
N ALA A 281 -1.24 -8.58 -9.74
CA ALA A 281 -2.07 -7.90 -10.72
C ALA A 281 -2.84 -6.65 -10.21
N SER A 282 -2.46 -6.10 -9.06
CA SER A 282 -3.19 -4.97 -8.45
C SER A 282 -3.08 -3.68 -9.26
N VAL A 283 -4.21 -3.02 -9.47
CA VAL A 283 -4.31 -1.71 -10.13
C VAL A 283 -5.10 -0.74 -9.25
N SER A 284 -4.51 0.41 -8.92
CA SER A 284 -5.23 1.45 -8.16
C SER A 284 -6.15 2.29 -9.04
N ARG A 285 -7.07 3.02 -8.41
CA ARG A 285 -7.91 4.04 -9.07
C ARG A 285 -7.11 5.15 -9.77
N SER A 286 -5.84 5.39 -9.37
CA SER A 286 -4.93 6.34 -10.01
C SER A 286 -3.96 5.67 -11.00
N PHE A 287 -4.14 4.37 -11.24
CA PHE A 287 -3.31 3.50 -12.07
C PHE A 287 -1.89 3.33 -11.53
N ALA A 288 -1.75 3.14 -10.22
CA ALA A 288 -0.57 2.55 -9.62
C ALA A 288 -0.61 1.02 -9.86
N LEU A 289 0.52 0.42 -10.20
CA LEU A 289 0.60 -0.93 -10.78
C LEU A 289 1.44 -1.88 -9.94
N GLY A 290 1.03 -3.14 -9.94
CA GLY A 290 1.80 -4.22 -9.37
C GLY A 290 1.64 -4.34 -7.86
N MET A 291 2.27 -5.36 -7.28
CA MET A 291 2.24 -5.55 -5.82
C MET A 291 2.90 -4.41 -5.03
N MET A 292 3.73 -3.59 -5.69
CA MET A 292 4.43 -2.44 -5.11
C MET A 292 3.79 -1.09 -5.47
N GLN A 293 2.69 -1.10 -6.23
CA GLN A 293 1.89 0.09 -6.59
C GLN A 293 2.72 1.25 -7.15
N PHE A 294 3.55 0.97 -8.15
CA PHE A 294 4.31 2.03 -8.83
C PHE A 294 3.44 2.84 -9.78
N MET A 295 3.60 4.16 -9.74
CA MET A 295 2.95 5.05 -10.69
C MET A 295 3.64 5.05 -12.05
N PRO A 296 2.91 5.11 -13.18
CA PRO A 296 3.47 5.09 -14.54
C PRO A 296 4.59 6.08 -14.82
N PHE A 297 4.56 7.27 -14.23
CA PHE A 297 5.65 8.24 -14.41
C PHE A 297 6.94 7.78 -13.73
N LEU A 298 6.83 7.14 -12.55
CA LEU A 298 7.97 6.64 -11.79
C LEU A 298 8.55 5.38 -12.44
N ILE A 299 7.69 4.50 -12.99
CA ILE A 299 8.13 3.33 -13.76
C ILE A 299 9.01 3.78 -14.93
N LYS A 300 8.54 4.75 -15.73
CA LYS A 300 9.29 5.28 -16.87
C LYS A 300 10.59 5.95 -16.46
N ASP A 301 10.59 6.72 -15.37
CA ASP A 301 11.79 7.38 -14.84
C ASP A 301 12.85 6.35 -14.41
N ILE A 302 12.46 5.32 -13.64
CA ILE A 302 13.38 4.27 -13.18
C ILE A 302 13.88 3.44 -14.36
N ALA A 303 13.02 3.02 -15.29
CA ALA A 303 13.41 2.26 -16.47
C ALA A 303 14.45 3.03 -17.30
N LYS A 304 14.21 4.33 -17.55
CA LYS A 304 15.17 5.20 -18.24
C LYS A 304 16.51 5.28 -17.50
N LYS A 305 16.50 5.46 -16.17
CA LYS A 305 17.72 5.49 -15.35
C LYS A 305 18.48 4.16 -15.35
N LYS A 306 17.80 3.04 -15.58
CA LYS A 306 18.40 1.71 -15.73
C LYS A 306 18.78 1.38 -17.18
N GLY A 307 18.57 2.29 -18.13
CA GLY A 307 19.04 2.17 -19.50
C GLY A 307 18.11 1.37 -20.44
N TYR A 308 16.83 1.20 -20.11
CA TYR A 308 15.89 0.48 -20.98
C TYR A 308 14.49 1.09 -21.01
N ASN A 309 13.75 0.77 -22.07
CA ASN A 309 12.31 1.01 -22.15
C ASN A 309 11.56 -0.20 -21.59
N MET A 310 10.43 0.06 -20.95
CA MET A 310 9.67 -0.96 -20.23
C MET A 310 8.18 -0.78 -20.48
N ASP A 311 7.47 -1.88 -20.74
CA ASP A 311 6.01 -1.83 -20.75
C ASP A 311 5.50 -1.72 -19.30
N LEU A 312 4.47 -0.90 -19.05
CA LEU A 312 3.96 -0.74 -17.69
C LEU A 312 3.41 -2.05 -17.10
N ASP A 313 2.92 -2.98 -17.93
CA ASP A 313 2.37 -4.26 -17.49
C ASP A 313 3.46 -5.20 -16.95
N GLU A 314 4.74 -4.94 -17.26
CA GLU A 314 5.84 -5.67 -16.62
C GLU A 314 5.88 -5.45 -15.09
N MET A 315 5.25 -4.38 -14.56
CA MET A 315 5.12 -4.21 -13.11
C MET A 315 4.20 -5.21 -12.43
N PHE A 316 3.38 -5.96 -13.20
CA PHE A 316 2.63 -7.08 -12.65
C PHE A 316 3.52 -8.30 -12.40
N ASN A 317 4.76 -8.34 -12.92
CA ASN A 317 5.74 -9.33 -12.54
C ASN A 317 6.33 -9.00 -11.14
N PRO A 318 6.16 -9.88 -10.13
CA PRO A 318 6.66 -9.65 -8.77
C PRO A 318 8.15 -9.37 -8.68
N TYR A 319 8.98 -10.06 -9.46
CA TYR A 319 10.44 -9.90 -9.44
C TYR A 319 10.84 -8.51 -9.90
N ARG A 320 10.21 -8.04 -10.99
CA ARG A 320 10.40 -6.70 -11.53
C ARG A 320 9.89 -5.63 -10.55
N ALA A 321 8.73 -5.88 -9.91
CA ALA A 321 8.18 -4.97 -8.92
C ALA A 321 9.10 -4.81 -7.69
N ILE A 322 9.69 -5.91 -7.22
CA ILE A 322 10.67 -5.93 -6.11
C ILE A 322 11.96 -5.23 -6.53
N GLU A 323 12.46 -5.46 -7.75
CA GLU A 323 13.64 -4.77 -8.28
C GLU A 323 13.44 -3.24 -8.30
N PHE A 324 12.28 -2.77 -8.77
CA PHE A 324 11.94 -1.35 -8.82
C PHE A 324 11.77 -0.75 -7.43
N ALA A 325 11.15 -1.50 -6.52
CA ALA A 325 11.03 -1.11 -5.12
C ALA A 325 12.41 -0.96 -4.48
N ASP A 326 13.31 -1.93 -4.63
CA ASP A 326 14.65 -1.87 -4.06
C ASP A 326 15.45 -0.67 -4.59
N TYR A 327 15.39 -0.42 -5.90
CA TYR A 327 16.00 0.77 -6.51
C TYR A 327 15.43 2.07 -5.94
N HIS A 328 14.10 2.18 -5.83
CA HIS A 328 13.46 3.38 -5.29
C HIS A 328 13.76 3.58 -3.80
N LEU A 329 13.79 2.50 -3.02
CA LEU A 329 14.17 2.54 -1.61
C LEU A 329 15.63 2.95 -1.41
N ASN A 330 16.55 2.52 -2.29
CA ASN A 330 17.92 3.03 -2.29
C ASN A 330 17.97 4.55 -2.49
N TYR A 331 17.13 5.10 -3.37
CA TYR A 331 17.02 6.55 -3.54
C TYR A 331 16.47 7.26 -2.28
N LEU A 332 15.42 6.72 -1.66
CA LEU A 332 14.84 7.30 -0.44
C LEU A 332 15.81 7.25 0.75
N ASN A 333 16.54 6.15 0.90
CA ASN A 333 17.50 5.93 1.99
C ASN A 333 18.72 6.85 1.93
N LYS A 334 18.97 7.56 0.81
CA LYS A 334 19.96 8.65 0.76
C LYS A 334 19.58 9.83 1.66
N TYR A 335 18.30 9.96 2.01
CA TYR A 335 17.78 11.10 2.76
C TYR A 335 17.14 10.71 4.09
N LEU A 336 16.59 9.51 4.19
CA LEU A 336 15.76 9.07 5.30
C LEU A 336 16.27 7.72 5.81
N TYR A 337 16.65 7.65 7.08
CA TYR A 337 17.14 6.43 7.71
C TYR A 337 16.01 5.67 8.40
N HIS A 338 15.04 6.40 8.94
CA HIS A 338 13.96 5.80 9.72
C HIS A 338 12.84 5.23 8.82
N PRO A 339 12.37 3.97 9.03
CA PRO A 339 11.39 3.30 8.17
C PRO A 339 10.05 4.03 8.07
N LEU A 340 9.62 4.72 9.14
CA LEU A 340 8.40 5.55 9.10
C LEU A 340 8.49 6.68 8.06
N PHE A 341 9.63 7.35 7.99
CA PHE A 341 9.81 8.47 7.07
C PHE A 341 9.98 7.97 5.64
N VAL A 342 10.68 6.85 5.45
CA VAL A 342 10.75 6.16 4.15
C VAL A 342 9.34 5.80 3.67
N ALA A 343 8.48 5.28 4.56
CA ALA A 343 7.07 5.00 4.22
C ALA A 343 6.29 6.26 3.83
N TYR A 344 6.46 7.38 4.54
CA TYR A 344 5.86 8.66 4.14
C TYR A 344 6.33 9.10 2.76
N ALA A 345 7.63 8.99 2.46
CA ALA A 345 8.18 9.39 1.17
C ALA A 345 7.78 8.45 0.03
N TYR A 346 7.60 7.16 0.30
CA TYR A 346 7.11 6.19 -0.69
C TYR A 346 5.68 6.53 -1.11
N ASN A 347 4.79 6.83 -0.16
CA ASN A 347 3.39 7.14 -0.44
C ASN A 347 3.17 8.58 -0.96
N ALA A 348 3.75 9.58 -0.31
CA ALA A 348 3.47 11.00 -0.59
C ALA A 348 4.61 11.75 -1.30
N GLY A 349 5.73 11.07 -1.58
CA GLY A 349 6.89 11.64 -2.23
C GLY A 349 7.87 12.31 -1.27
N ILE A 350 9.17 12.18 -1.55
CA ILE A 350 10.26 12.72 -0.72
C ILE A 350 10.17 14.23 -0.49
N GLY A 351 9.68 15.00 -1.46
CA GLY A 351 9.54 16.45 -1.33
C GLY A 351 8.51 16.86 -0.27
N PHE A 352 7.39 16.14 -0.18
CA PHE A 352 6.41 16.33 0.89
C PHE A 352 7.04 15.97 2.25
N THR A 353 7.69 14.81 2.33
CA THR A 353 8.29 14.31 3.58
C THR A 353 9.35 15.27 4.10
N LYS A 354 10.28 15.75 3.25
CA LYS A 354 11.30 16.74 3.65
C LYS A 354 10.67 18.01 4.23
N ARG A 355 9.70 18.61 3.52
CA ARG A 355 9.01 19.82 4.02
C ARG A 355 8.30 19.57 5.35
N TYR A 356 7.69 18.40 5.51
CA TYR A 356 7.02 18.04 6.76
C TYR A 356 8.00 17.91 7.93
N LEU A 357 9.14 17.27 7.70
CA LEU A 357 10.18 17.02 8.71
C LEU A 357 10.97 18.28 9.06
N GLN A 358 11.23 19.17 8.10
CA GLN A 358 11.98 20.41 8.31
C GLN A 358 11.23 21.44 9.16
N ASN A 359 9.91 21.29 9.33
CA ASN A 359 9.16 22.12 10.27
C ASN A 359 9.62 21.83 11.71
N SER A 360 10.07 22.87 12.42
CA SER A 360 10.62 22.75 13.77
C SER A 360 9.62 22.25 14.82
N SER A 361 8.32 22.30 14.53
CA SER A 361 7.27 21.79 15.41
C SER A 361 7.02 20.29 15.26
N HIS A 362 7.71 19.58 14.36
CA HIS A 362 7.53 18.14 14.17
C HIS A 362 8.79 17.35 14.51
N PHE A 363 8.59 16.22 15.19
CA PHE A 363 9.61 15.22 15.49
C PHE A 363 10.83 15.84 16.20
N ARG A 364 10.55 16.67 17.20
CA ARG A 364 11.52 17.22 18.14
C ARG A 364 11.14 16.76 19.55
N ARG A 365 12.06 16.84 20.50
CA ARG A 365 11.77 16.53 21.90
C ARG A 365 10.69 17.49 22.44
N GLY A 366 9.72 16.94 23.14
CA GLY A 366 8.61 17.70 23.73
C GLY A 366 7.55 16.77 24.32
N PRO A 367 6.56 17.33 25.04
CA PRO A 367 5.48 16.55 25.62
C PRO A 367 4.74 15.73 24.56
N TYR A 368 4.57 14.43 24.82
CA TYR A 368 3.90 13.47 23.93
C TYR A 368 4.54 13.30 22.54
N GLU A 369 5.73 13.85 22.31
CA GLU A 369 6.51 13.55 21.11
C GLU A 369 7.17 12.17 21.25
N PRO A 370 7.33 11.41 20.16
CA PRO A 370 7.03 11.76 18.77
C PRO A 370 5.59 11.40 18.33
N TYR A 371 4.77 10.86 19.23
CA TYR A 371 3.38 10.44 18.94
C TYR A 371 2.54 11.62 18.43
N MET A 372 2.72 12.80 19.01
CA MET A 372 2.01 14.02 18.63
C MET A 372 2.31 14.42 17.18
N SER A 373 3.58 14.38 16.75
CA SER A 373 3.94 14.62 15.36
C SER A 373 3.31 13.60 14.42
N ILE A 374 3.37 12.31 14.76
CA ILE A 374 2.72 11.25 13.96
C ILE A 374 1.24 11.57 13.75
N GLU A 375 0.49 11.92 14.80
CA GLU A 375 -0.97 12.13 14.67
C GLU A 375 -1.37 13.42 13.98
N THR A 376 -0.53 14.45 14.04
CA THR A 376 -0.90 15.79 13.58
C THR A 376 -0.45 16.11 12.15
N MET A 377 0.23 15.16 11.48
CA MET A 377 0.49 15.22 10.04
C MET A 377 -0.82 15.48 9.28
N LYS A 378 -0.96 16.62 8.59
CA LYS A 378 -2.20 17.01 7.91
C LYS A 378 -2.61 16.05 6.77
N ASN A 379 -1.63 15.48 6.06
CA ASN A 379 -1.89 14.47 5.04
C ASN A 379 -2.32 13.15 5.71
N ALA A 380 -3.63 12.92 5.77
CA ALA A 380 -4.20 11.75 6.42
C ALA A 380 -3.82 10.42 5.75
N GLU A 381 -3.63 10.40 4.43
CA GLU A 381 -3.22 9.19 3.72
C GLU A 381 -1.81 8.79 4.13
N ALA A 382 -0.85 9.71 4.00
CA ALA A 382 0.54 9.47 4.40
C ALA A 382 0.64 9.10 5.88
N ARG A 383 -0.10 9.81 6.74
CA ARG A 383 -0.12 9.57 8.19
C ARG A 383 -0.55 8.15 8.53
N GLU A 384 -1.67 7.70 7.99
CA GLU A 384 -2.18 6.35 8.27
C GLU A 384 -1.38 5.27 7.54
N TYR A 385 -0.83 5.58 6.36
CA TYR A 385 0.08 4.70 5.62
C TYR A 385 1.35 4.40 6.41
N GLY A 386 2.05 5.44 6.88
CA GLY A 386 3.30 5.29 7.61
C GLY A 386 3.13 4.48 8.90
N LYS A 387 2.05 4.72 9.66
CA LYS A 387 1.73 3.91 10.84
C LYS A 387 1.56 2.42 10.49
N LYS A 388 0.81 2.10 9.44
CA LYS A 388 0.60 0.71 9.01
C LYS A 388 1.90 0.07 8.53
N VAL A 389 2.70 0.77 7.72
CA VAL A 389 3.99 0.24 7.24
C VAL A 389 4.96 0.02 8.39
N LEU A 390 5.03 0.94 9.37
CA LEU A 390 5.91 0.77 10.53
C LEU A 390 5.52 -0.46 11.37
N ALA A 391 4.23 -0.65 11.64
CA ALA A 391 3.76 -1.87 12.33
C ALA A 391 4.10 -3.13 11.52
N ASN A 392 3.89 -3.09 10.19
CA ASN A 392 4.22 -4.23 9.33
C ASN A 392 5.72 -4.52 9.34
N TYR A 393 6.56 -3.49 9.29
CA TYR A 393 8.01 -3.59 9.28
C TYR A 393 8.54 -4.32 10.51
N VAL A 394 8.07 -3.93 11.70
CA VAL A 394 8.42 -4.60 12.96
C VAL A 394 8.00 -6.06 12.96
N ILE A 395 6.78 -6.38 12.50
CA ILE A 395 6.32 -7.77 12.41
C ILE A 395 7.19 -8.59 11.45
N TYR A 396 7.54 -8.05 10.28
CA TYR A 396 8.37 -8.76 9.32
C TYR A 396 9.82 -8.93 9.77
N LEU A 397 10.40 -7.96 10.48
CA LEU A 397 11.72 -8.12 11.11
C LEU A 397 11.73 -9.33 12.05
N ASN A 398 10.76 -9.40 12.96
CA ASN A 398 10.63 -10.53 13.89
C ASN A 398 10.44 -11.87 13.15
N LYS A 399 9.65 -11.89 12.07
CA LYS A 399 9.47 -13.10 11.23
C LYS A 399 10.74 -13.51 10.47
N LEU A 400 11.63 -12.56 10.20
CA LEU A 400 12.93 -12.80 9.56
C LEU A 400 14.04 -13.10 10.58
N GLY A 401 13.71 -13.28 11.86
CA GLY A 401 14.65 -13.62 12.92
C GLY A 401 15.39 -12.43 13.54
N VAL A 402 15.00 -11.19 13.21
CA VAL A 402 15.54 -9.98 13.84
C VAL A 402 14.58 -9.54 14.94
N SER A 403 14.90 -9.91 16.18
CA SER A 403 14.11 -9.49 17.36
C SER A 403 14.05 -7.97 17.40
N THR A 404 12.84 -7.40 17.35
CA THR A 404 12.65 -5.95 17.25
C THR A 404 11.42 -5.51 18.03
N ARG A 405 11.62 -4.51 18.90
CA ARG A 405 10.55 -3.77 19.59
C ARG A 405 10.27 -2.44 18.89
N ILE A 406 9.03 -1.95 18.96
CA ILE A 406 8.59 -0.75 18.25
C ILE A 406 8.94 0.53 19.01
N THR A 407 8.96 0.50 20.34
CA THR A 407 9.23 1.68 21.18
C THR A 407 10.56 2.34 20.84
N PRO A 408 11.70 1.62 20.72
CA PRO A 408 12.97 2.24 20.32
C PRO A 408 12.92 2.94 18.95
N LEU A 409 12.20 2.35 17.98
CA LEU A 409 11.98 2.97 16.66
C LEU A 409 11.09 4.21 16.76
N ILE A 410 10.10 4.22 17.65
CA ILE A 410 9.28 5.40 17.84
C ILE A 410 10.09 6.50 18.53
N GLU A 411 10.77 6.22 19.64
CA GLU A 411 11.49 7.22 20.44
C GLU A 411 12.58 7.94 19.64
N VAL A 412 13.30 7.23 18.78
CA VAL A 412 14.36 7.84 17.95
C VAL A 412 13.82 8.90 16.98
N LEU A 413 12.53 8.89 16.64
CA LEU A 413 11.91 9.91 15.79
C LEU A 413 12.09 11.34 16.31
N ALA A 414 12.20 11.53 17.63
CA ALA A 414 12.45 12.83 18.23
C ALA A 414 13.92 13.28 18.19
N THR A 415 14.82 12.48 17.59
CA THR A 415 16.26 12.72 17.45
C THR A 415 16.64 12.78 15.96
N PRO A 416 16.51 13.95 15.29
CA PRO A 416 16.57 14.03 13.83
C PRO A 416 17.85 13.49 13.19
N SER A 417 19.01 13.69 13.81
CA SER A 417 20.31 13.19 13.35
C SER A 417 20.37 11.66 13.17
N GLN A 418 19.48 10.91 13.85
CA GLN A 418 19.40 9.44 13.74
C GLN A 418 18.34 8.98 12.73
N THR A 419 17.57 9.90 12.13
CA THR A 419 16.39 9.55 11.33
C THR A 419 16.42 10.06 9.91
N ASP A 420 17.19 11.11 9.63
CA ASP A 420 17.34 11.67 8.30
C ASP A 420 18.67 12.43 8.12
N ALA A 421 19.03 12.67 6.87
CA ALA A 421 20.33 13.21 6.48
C ALA A 421 20.40 14.75 6.48
N PHE A 422 19.30 15.46 6.72
CA PHE A 422 19.21 16.90 6.45
C PHE A 422 18.80 17.74 7.66
N ARG A 423 18.29 17.14 8.73
CA ARG A 423 18.06 17.82 10.01
C ARG A 423 19.22 17.53 10.95
N LYS A 424 19.80 18.61 11.47
CA LYS A 424 20.78 18.54 12.56
C LYS A 424 20.07 18.41 13.91
#